data_AF-A0A7L4N7I1-F1
#
_entry.id   AF-A0A7L4N7I1-F1
#
_cell.length_a   1.000
_cell.length_b   1.000
_cell.length_c   1.000
_cell.angle_alpha   90.00
_cell.angle_beta   90.00
_cell.angle_gamma   90.00
#
_symmetry.space_group_name_H-M   'P 1'
#
loop_
_entity.id
_entity.type
_entity.pdbx_description
1 polymer ?
#
loop_
_entity_poly.entity_id
_entity_poly.type
_entity_poly.pdbx_seq_one_letter_code
_entity_poly.pdbx_strand_id
1 'polypeptide(L)'
;LDLTNPKTFRNLAKPMGAQTEDRLAQYKKRYKDWEDPNGETPAYHYGTHYSSAMIVASYLVRMEPFTQIFLRLQGGHFDLADRMFHSVREAWYSASKHNMADVKELIPEFFYLPEFLLNSNNFDLGCKQNGTKLGDVILPPWAKGDPREFIRVHREALECDFVSAHLHEWIDLIFGYKQQGPAAVEAVNVFHHLFYEGQVDIYNINDPLKETATIGFINNFGQIPKQV
;
A
#
# COMPACT_ATOMS: atom_id res chain seq x y z
N LEU A 1 -17.67 -15.15 6.03
CA LEU A 1 -16.31 -14.93 6.56
C LEU A 1 -16.15 -15.90 7.71
N ASP A 2 -15.06 -16.64 7.75
CA ASP A 2 -14.80 -17.64 8.80
C ASP A 2 -13.41 -17.38 9.39
N LEU A 3 -13.37 -16.78 10.58
CA LEU A 3 -12.11 -16.43 11.25
C LEU A 3 -11.42 -17.65 11.89
N THR A 4 -12.06 -18.82 11.88
CA THR A 4 -11.45 -20.08 12.33
C THR A 4 -10.74 -20.82 11.19
N ASN A 5 -10.97 -20.41 9.94
CA ASN A 5 -10.34 -20.98 8.76
C ASN A 5 -9.07 -20.22 8.39
N PRO A 6 -7.87 -20.83 8.47
CA PRO A 6 -6.61 -20.18 8.10
C PRO A 6 -6.59 -19.61 6.67
N LYS A 7 -7.38 -20.17 5.75
CA LYS A 7 -7.47 -19.69 4.35
C LYS A 7 -8.18 -18.34 4.21
N THR A 8 -8.81 -17.84 5.27
CA THR A 8 -9.41 -16.49 5.31
C THR A 8 -8.33 -15.40 5.35
N PHE A 9 -7.19 -15.68 5.97
CA PHE A 9 -6.18 -14.67 6.28
C PHE A 9 -5.15 -14.56 5.17
N ARG A 10 -4.59 -13.35 5.03
CA ARG A 10 -3.37 -13.16 4.23
C ARG A 10 -2.20 -13.88 4.88
N ASN A 11 -1.17 -14.18 4.10
CA ASN A 11 0.07 -14.72 4.64
C ASN A 11 0.92 -13.56 5.19
N LEU A 12 1.06 -13.47 6.52
CA LEU A 12 1.79 -12.39 7.21
C LEU A 12 3.32 -12.50 7.06
N ALA A 13 3.86 -13.69 6.78
CA ALA A 13 5.26 -13.88 6.44
C ALA A 13 5.64 -13.38 5.02
N LYS A 14 4.68 -12.90 4.23
CA LYS A 14 4.91 -12.45 2.86
C LYS A 14 4.52 -10.98 2.68
N PRO A 15 5.31 -10.18 1.95
CA PRO A 15 4.90 -8.84 1.55
C PRO A 15 3.70 -8.88 0.59
N MET A 16 3.05 -7.73 0.40
CA MET A 16 1.85 -7.63 -0.47
C MET A 16 2.10 -8.10 -1.90
N GLY A 17 3.28 -7.82 -2.46
CA GLY A 17 3.65 -8.28 -3.80
C GLY A 17 3.85 -9.80 -3.92
N ALA A 18 3.90 -10.54 -2.81
CA ALA A 18 4.20 -11.97 -2.76
C ALA A 18 3.01 -12.85 -2.30
N GLN A 19 1.80 -12.28 -2.21
CA GLN A 19 0.62 -13.01 -1.71
C GLN A 19 0.16 -14.13 -2.65
N THR A 20 0.48 -14.08 -3.94
CA THR A 20 0.18 -15.14 -4.93
C THR A 20 1.46 -15.67 -5.59
N GLU A 21 1.45 -16.94 -5.98
CA GLU A 21 2.62 -17.61 -6.58
C GLU A 21 3.03 -16.98 -7.92
N ASP A 22 2.06 -16.71 -8.79
CA ASP A 22 2.32 -16.07 -10.10
C ASP A 22 2.99 -14.70 -9.94
N ARG A 23 2.56 -13.92 -8.96
CA ARG A 23 3.08 -12.57 -8.72
C ARG A 23 4.45 -12.61 -8.04
N LEU A 24 4.63 -13.53 -7.09
CA LEU A 24 5.91 -13.83 -6.48
C LEU A 24 6.96 -14.19 -7.54
N ALA A 25 6.63 -15.06 -8.49
CA ALA A 25 7.52 -15.46 -9.57
C ALA A 25 7.93 -14.27 -10.45
N GLN A 26 6.99 -13.36 -10.75
CA GLN A 26 7.27 -12.15 -11.53
C GLN A 26 8.25 -11.21 -10.82
N TYR A 27 8.07 -10.96 -9.52
CA TYR A 27 9.01 -10.12 -8.76
C TYR A 27 10.38 -10.75 -8.62
N LYS A 28 10.47 -12.07 -8.37
CA LYS A 28 11.76 -12.78 -8.35
C LYS A 28 12.48 -12.68 -9.68
N LYS A 29 11.75 -12.84 -10.80
CA LYS A 29 12.30 -12.67 -12.14
C LYS A 29 12.81 -11.25 -12.36
N ARG A 30 12.00 -10.23 -12.03
CA ARG A 30 12.40 -8.81 -12.15
C ARG A 30 13.67 -8.49 -11.37
N TYR A 31 13.80 -9.01 -10.15
CA TYR A 31 14.98 -8.79 -9.31
C TYR A 31 16.22 -9.48 -9.89
N LYS A 32 16.07 -10.74 -10.33
CA LYS A 32 17.16 -11.54 -10.90
C LYS A 32 17.66 -10.98 -12.23
N ASP A 33 16.73 -10.60 -13.09
CA ASP A 33 17.00 -10.09 -14.44
C ASP A 33 17.24 -8.57 -14.42
N TRP A 34 17.48 -7.97 -13.24
CA TRP A 34 17.68 -6.55 -13.10
C TRP A 34 19.00 -6.12 -13.74
N GLU A 35 18.90 -5.27 -14.76
CA GLU A 35 20.03 -4.62 -15.40
C GLU A 35 19.80 -3.11 -15.38
N ASP A 36 20.68 -2.37 -14.70
CA ASP A 36 20.71 -0.92 -14.77
C ASP A 36 21.85 -0.47 -15.69
N PRO A 37 21.58 0.18 -16.83
CA PRO A 37 22.60 0.57 -17.80
C PRO A 37 23.71 1.45 -17.22
N ASN A 38 23.41 2.23 -16.18
CA ASN A 38 24.35 3.15 -15.55
C ASN A 38 24.98 2.58 -14.26
N GLY A 39 24.50 1.45 -13.75
CA GLY A 39 24.94 0.86 -12.49
C GLY A 39 24.66 1.70 -11.24
N GLU A 40 23.79 2.70 -11.34
CA GLU A 40 23.42 3.61 -10.26
C GLU A 40 22.29 3.02 -9.38
N THR A 41 21.42 2.20 -9.97
CA THR A 41 20.24 1.67 -9.29
C THR A 41 20.41 0.17 -8.99
N PRO A 42 20.57 -0.23 -7.71
CA PRO A 42 20.67 -1.64 -7.35
C PRO A 42 19.34 -2.38 -7.60
N ALA A 43 19.41 -3.71 -7.72
CA ALA A 43 18.24 -4.54 -7.93
C ALA A 43 17.21 -4.41 -6.79
N TYR A 44 15.93 -4.34 -7.17
CA TYR A 44 14.81 -4.26 -6.24
C TYR A 44 13.59 -5.03 -6.76
N HIS A 45 12.73 -5.46 -5.84
CA HIS A 45 11.45 -6.08 -6.16
C HIS A 45 10.40 -4.99 -6.45
N TYR A 46 10.35 -3.95 -5.61
CA TYR A 46 9.27 -2.97 -5.61
C TYR A 46 9.77 -1.55 -5.92
N GLY A 47 9.33 -1.00 -7.06
CA GLY A 47 9.57 0.41 -7.43
C GLY A 47 8.56 1.37 -6.81
N THR A 48 7.51 0.85 -6.17
CA THR A 48 6.51 1.60 -5.41
C THR A 48 6.54 1.15 -3.96
N HIS A 49 6.21 2.07 -3.04
CA HIS A 49 6.21 1.80 -1.62
C HIS A 49 4.82 1.34 -1.14
N TYR A 50 4.78 0.60 -0.02
CA TYR A 50 3.52 0.16 0.59
C TYR A 50 2.79 1.26 1.38
N SER A 51 3.47 2.38 1.66
CA SER A 51 2.93 3.52 2.42
C SER A 51 3.47 4.85 1.89
N SER A 52 2.60 5.84 1.73
CA SER A 52 2.97 7.21 1.38
C SER A 52 1.83 8.16 1.74
N ALA A 53 2.10 9.48 1.76
CA ALA A 53 1.07 10.49 1.96
C ALA A 53 -0.08 10.37 0.94
N MET A 54 0.26 10.06 -0.32
CA MET A 54 -0.73 9.83 -1.38
C MET A 54 -1.59 8.58 -1.10
N ILE A 55 -1.00 7.49 -0.60
CA ILE A 55 -1.75 6.27 -0.25
C ILE A 55 -2.75 6.54 0.87
N VAL A 56 -2.32 7.22 1.94
CA VAL A 56 -3.19 7.61 3.05
C VAL A 56 -4.32 8.51 2.56
N ALA A 57 -4.00 9.57 1.80
CA ALA A 57 -4.99 10.48 1.24
C ALA A 57 -5.96 9.78 0.28
N SER A 58 -5.50 8.80 -0.48
CA SER A 58 -6.33 8.00 -1.40
C SER A 58 -7.34 7.12 -0.66
N TYR A 59 -6.93 6.45 0.43
CA TYR A 59 -7.87 5.69 1.26
C TYR A 59 -8.88 6.62 1.94
N LEU A 60 -8.44 7.76 2.45
CA LEU A 60 -9.26 8.70 3.21
C LEU A 60 -9.94 9.79 2.37
N VAL A 61 -9.92 9.68 1.03
CA VAL A 61 -10.35 10.73 0.08
C VAL A 61 -11.79 11.22 0.29
N ARG A 62 -12.63 10.46 0.99
CA ARG A 62 -14.03 10.80 1.32
C ARG A 62 -14.19 11.64 2.59
N MET A 63 -13.11 11.86 3.34
CA MET A 63 -13.10 12.59 4.60
C MET A 63 -12.26 13.86 4.50
N GLU A 64 -12.77 14.96 5.04
CA GLU A 64 -11.94 16.13 5.28
C GLU A 64 -11.07 15.94 6.54
N PRO A 65 -9.83 16.46 6.56
CA PRO A 65 -9.17 17.29 5.54
C PRO A 65 -8.47 16.51 4.41
N PHE A 66 -8.60 15.17 4.39
CA PHE A 66 -7.87 14.31 3.45
C PHE A 66 -8.34 14.48 2.01
N THR A 67 -9.58 14.86 1.76
CA THR A 67 -10.06 15.27 0.43
C THR A 67 -9.21 16.43 -0.10
N GLN A 68 -9.05 17.52 0.68
CA GLN A 68 -8.21 18.65 0.25
C GLN A 68 -6.74 18.25 0.05
N ILE A 69 -6.22 17.37 0.90
CA ILE A 69 -4.84 16.86 0.76
C ILE A 69 -4.69 16.07 -0.55
N PHE A 70 -5.63 15.16 -0.84
CA PHE A 70 -5.63 14.37 -2.06
C PHE A 70 -5.68 15.27 -3.30
N LEU A 71 -6.58 16.25 -3.33
CA LEU A 71 -6.69 17.20 -4.43
C LEU A 71 -5.39 17.96 -4.65
N ARG A 72 -4.74 18.45 -3.59
CA ARG A 72 -3.45 19.15 -3.73
C ARG A 72 -2.36 18.25 -4.29
N LEU A 73 -2.27 17.00 -3.83
CA LEU A 73 -1.30 16.03 -4.33
C LEU A 73 -1.58 15.61 -5.79
N GLN A 74 -2.85 15.69 -6.24
CA GLN A 74 -3.30 15.27 -7.58
C GLN A 74 -3.47 16.45 -8.57
N GLY A 75 -2.99 17.65 -8.24
CA GLY A 75 -3.03 18.81 -9.16
C GLY A 75 -4.36 19.58 -9.18
N GLY A 76 -5.16 19.46 -8.12
CA GLY A 76 -6.36 20.27 -7.86
C GLY A 76 -7.70 19.62 -8.22
N HIS A 77 -7.69 18.37 -8.70
CA HIS A 77 -8.91 17.64 -9.08
C HIS A 77 -8.86 16.19 -8.58
N PHE A 78 -10.02 15.54 -8.52
CA PHE A 78 -10.09 14.10 -8.23
C PHE A 78 -9.36 13.30 -9.33
N ASP A 79 -8.92 12.09 -8.98
CA ASP A 79 -8.30 11.21 -9.95
C ASP A 79 -9.36 10.58 -10.87
N LEU A 80 -8.92 9.87 -11.93
CA LEU A 80 -9.79 9.04 -12.74
C LEU A 80 -10.52 8.05 -11.83
N ALA A 81 -11.85 7.97 -11.99
CA ALA A 81 -12.71 7.12 -11.17
C ALA A 81 -12.24 5.65 -11.12
N ASP A 82 -11.71 5.12 -12.22
CA ASP A 82 -11.17 3.75 -12.30
C ASP A 82 -9.93 3.51 -11.41
N ARG A 83 -9.22 4.57 -11.02
CA ARG A 83 -8.03 4.50 -10.14
C ARG A 83 -8.34 4.79 -8.68
N MET A 84 -9.50 5.36 -8.38
CA MET A 84 -9.84 5.73 -7.02
C MET A 84 -10.25 4.53 -6.17
N PHE A 85 -9.94 4.62 -4.88
CA PHE A 85 -10.40 3.66 -3.89
C PHE A 85 -11.94 3.67 -3.82
N HIS A 86 -12.58 2.61 -4.29
CA HIS A 86 -14.04 2.49 -4.32
C HIS A 86 -14.55 1.10 -3.91
N SER A 87 -13.67 0.10 -3.78
CA SER A 87 -14.04 -1.27 -3.44
C SER A 87 -12.92 -1.92 -2.64
N VAL A 88 -13.26 -2.47 -1.47
CA VAL A 88 -12.29 -3.21 -0.64
C VAL A 88 -11.75 -4.43 -1.40
N ARG A 89 -12.62 -5.11 -2.14
CA ARG A 89 -12.25 -6.28 -2.95
C ARG A 89 -11.30 -5.92 -4.08
N GLU A 90 -11.60 -4.88 -4.85
CA GLU A 90 -10.74 -4.47 -5.96
C GLU A 90 -9.39 -3.95 -5.45
N ALA A 91 -9.38 -3.19 -4.36
CA ALA A 91 -8.15 -2.73 -3.72
C ALA A 91 -7.26 -3.90 -3.28
N TRP A 92 -7.83 -4.91 -2.61
CA TRP A 92 -7.11 -6.15 -2.26
C TRP A 92 -6.53 -6.84 -3.49
N TYR A 93 -7.33 -7.05 -4.54
CA TYR A 93 -6.84 -7.77 -5.72
C TYR A 93 -5.80 -6.98 -6.51
N SER A 94 -5.90 -5.65 -6.58
CA SER A 94 -4.87 -4.78 -7.14
C SER A 94 -3.56 -4.97 -6.37
N ALA A 95 -3.60 -4.78 -5.05
CA ALA A 95 -2.42 -4.79 -4.18
C ALA A 95 -1.81 -6.17 -3.97
N SER A 96 -2.58 -7.26 -4.05
CA SER A 96 -2.11 -8.64 -3.78
C SER A 96 -1.86 -9.48 -5.03
N LYS A 97 -2.49 -9.17 -6.18
CA LYS A 97 -2.50 -10.09 -7.33
C LYS A 97 -2.27 -9.46 -8.70
N HIS A 98 -2.97 -8.38 -9.05
CA HIS A 98 -3.09 -7.98 -10.45
C HIS A 98 -2.17 -6.85 -10.89
N ASN A 99 -1.86 -5.90 -10.01
CA ASN A 99 -1.16 -4.68 -10.39
C ASN A 99 0.27 -4.68 -9.85
N MET A 100 1.26 -4.89 -10.73
CA MET A 100 2.69 -4.92 -10.37
C MET A 100 3.24 -3.60 -9.82
N ALA A 101 2.50 -2.48 -9.98
CA ALA A 101 2.84 -1.20 -9.38
C ALA A 101 2.08 -0.92 -8.06
N ASP A 102 1.24 -1.84 -7.59
CA ASP A 102 0.44 -1.66 -6.39
C ASP A 102 0.82 -2.69 -5.32
N VAL A 103 1.50 -2.24 -4.27
CA VAL A 103 1.90 -3.08 -3.11
C VAL A 103 1.47 -2.44 -1.79
N LYS A 104 0.39 -1.64 -1.82
CA LYS A 104 -0.10 -0.90 -0.64
C LYS A 104 -0.42 -1.84 0.51
N GLU A 105 0.09 -1.49 1.69
CA GLU A 105 -0.37 -2.04 2.97
C GLU A 105 -1.51 -1.14 3.51
N LEU A 106 -2.25 -1.67 4.50
CA LEU A 106 -3.37 -0.96 5.10
C LEU A 106 -2.91 0.16 6.04
N ILE A 107 -3.81 1.13 6.24
CA ILE A 107 -3.70 2.18 7.26
C ILE A 107 -4.51 1.81 8.52
N PRO A 108 -4.18 2.36 9.71
CA PRO A 108 -4.88 2.04 10.96
C PRO A 108 -6.40 2.22 10.92
N GLU A 109 -6.90 3.19 10.15
CA GLU A 109 -8.31 3.55 10.02
C GLU A 109 -9.20 2.38 9.58
N PHE A 110 -8.63 1.40 8.86
CA PHE A 110 -9.31 0.15 8.50
C PHE A 110 -9.75 -0.69 9.72
N PHE A 111 -9.27 -0.38 10.93
CA PHE A 111 -9.54 -1.15 12.15
C PHE A 111 -10.32 -0.35 13.22
N TYR A 112 -10.63 0.92 12.98
CA TYR A 112 -11.40 1.71 13.96
C TYR A 112 -12.31 2.82 13.38
N LEU A 113 -12.13 3.24 12.13
CA LEU A 113 -12.82 4.42 11.59
C LEU A 113 -13.80 4.01 10.48
N PRO A 114 -15.11 3.88 10.72
CA PRO A 114 -16.06 3.52 9.67
C PRO A 114 -16.33 4.66 8.66
N GLU A 115 -16.10 5.91 9.05
CA GLU A 115 -16.48 7.11 8.28
C GLU A 115 -15.75 7.23 6.94
N PHE A 116 -14.52 6.74 6.80
CA PHE A 116 -13.78 6.85 5.53
C PHE A 116 -14.37 6.03 4.39
N LEU A 117 -15.25 5.09 4.73
CA LEU A 117 -15.95 4.23 3.77
C LEU A 117 -17.20 4.89 3.21
N LEU A 118 -17.64 6.02 3.78
CA LEU A 118 -18.86 6.73 3.40
C LEU A 118 -18.54 8.03 2.68
N ASN A 119 -19.22 8.30 1.57
CA ASN A 119 -19.18 9.59 0.88
C ASN A 119 -20.21 10.56 1.50
N SER A 120 -20.12 10.79 2.82
CA SER A 120 -21.08 11.62 3.56
C SER A 120 -21.11 13.09 3.10
N ASN A 121 -20.03 13.56 2.50
CA ASN A 121 -19.92 14.90 1.93
C ASN A 121 -20.54 15.01 0.52
N ASN A 122 -21.03 13.91 -0.06
CA ASN A 122 -21.60 13.84 -1.41
C ASN A 122 -20.64 14.39 -2.49
N PHE A 123 -19.35 14.08 -2.37
CA PHE A 123 -18.37 14.46 -3.40
C PHE A 123 -18.70 13.83 -4.75
N ASP A 124 -18.47 14.57 -5.84
CA ASP A 124 -18.48 14.02 -7.19
C ASP A 124 -17.16 13.31 -7.46
N LEU A 125 -17.18 12.00 -7.20
CA LEU A 125 -16.05 11.09 -7.36
C LEU A 125 -15.95 10.54 -8.80
N GLY A 126 -16.80 11.02 -9.71
CA GLY A 126 -16.83 10.60 -11.11
C GLY A 126 -17.49 9.24 -11.35
N CYS A 127 -17.26 8.72 -12.56
CA CYS A 127 -17.86 7.49 -13.06
C CYS A 127 -16.79 6.65 -13.77
N LYS A 128 -16.71 5.36 -13.45
CA LYS A 128 -15.82 4.40 -14.12
C LYS A 128 -16.21 4.25 -15.59
N GLN A 129 -15.28 3.79 -16.42
CA GLN A 129 -15.53 3.48 -17.83
C GLN A 129 -16.71 2.51 -18.06
N ASN A 130 -16.98 1.62 -17.11
CA ASN A 130 -18.10 0.68 -17.16
C ASN A 130 -19.45 1.28 -16.72
N GLY A 131 -19.52 2.59 -16.45
CA GLY A 131 -20.75 3.27 -16.02
C GLY A 131 -21.00 3.25 -14.51
N THR A 132 -20.09 2.67 -13.70
CA THR A 132 -20.23 2.66 -12.24
C THR A 132 -19.91 4.04 -11.67
N LYS A 133 -20.91 4.74 -11.16
CA LYS A 133 -20.72 5.99 -10.41
C LYS A 133 -20.08 5.69 -9.05
N LEU A 134 -19.08 6.49 -8.68
CA LEU A 134 -18.45 6.36 -7.36
C LEU A 134 -19.27 7.09 -6.28
N GLY A 135 -19.40 6.43 -5.15
CA GLY A 135 -20.03 6.95 -3.93
C GLY A 135 -19.36 6.32 -2.72
N ASP A 136 -20.14 5.74 -1.82
CA ASP A 136 -19.63 4.92 -0.71
C ASP A 136 -18.74 3.78 -1.22
N VAL A 137 -17.80 3.34 -0.38
CA VAL A 137 -16.92 2.23 -0.70
C VAL A 137 -17.72 0.93 -0.71
N ILE A 138 -17.55 0.13 -1.76
CA ILE A 138 -18.17 -1.18 -1.89
C ILE A 138 -17.52 -2.14 -0.89
N LEU A 139 -18.33 -2.57 0.07
CA LEU A 139 -17.91 -3.46 1.14
C LEU A 139 -18.09 -4.94 0.75
N PRO A 140 -17.34 -5.86 1.39
CA PRO A 140 -17.58 -7.29 1.25
C PRO A 140 -19.01 -7.70 1.69
N PRO A 141 -19.61 -8.75 1.10
CA PRO A 141 -20.99 -9.15 1.43
C PRO A 141 -21.23 -9.46 2.91
N TRP A 142 -20.21 -9.95 3.63
CA TRP A 142 -20.32 -10.27 5.05
C TRP A 142 -20.51 -9.02 5.93
N ALA A 143 -20.13 -7.83 5.45
CA ALA A 143 -20.35 -6.56 6.15
C ALA A 143 -21.78 -6.03 5.97
N LYS A 144 -22.60 -6.66 5.11
CA LYS A 144 -24.03 -6.33 4.89
C LYS A 144 -24.29 -4.86 4.54
N GLY A 145 -23.32 -4.19 3.91
CA GLY A 145 -23.40 -2.77 3.59
C GLY A 145 -23.24 -1.83 4.78
N ASP A 146 -22.83 -2.33 5.95
CA ASP A 146 -22.58 -1.53 7.15
C ASP A 146 -21.07 -1.31 7.37
N PRO A 147 -20.56 -0.07 7.22
CA PRO A 147 -19.17 0.27 7.54
C PRO A 147 -18.77 -0.06 8.97
N ARG A 148 -19.68 0.05 9.95
CA ARG A 148 -19.38 -0.26 11.35
C ARG A 148 -19.16 -1.76 11.53
N GLU A 149 -19.98 -2.58 10.89
CA GLU A 149 -19.79 -4.03 10.88
C GLU A 149 -18.50 -4.42 10.17
N PHE A 150 -18.15 -3.74 9.06
CA PHE A 150 -16.86 -3.92 8.40
C PHE A 150 -15.70 -3.69 9.38
N ILE A 151 -15.68 -2.55 10.06
CA ILE A 151 -14.64 -2.21 11.04
C ILE A 151 -14.62 -3.18 12.22
N ARG A 152 -15.80 -3.51 12.79
CA ARG A 152 -15.91 -4.42 13.93
C ARG A 152 -15.27 -5.78 13.63
N VAL A 153 -15.61 -6.36 12.49
CA VAL A 153 -15.10 -7.67 12.06
C VAL A 153 -13.63 -7.59 11.65
N HIS A 154 -13.20 -6.50 11.03
CA HIS A 154 -11.80 -6.34 10.64
C HIS A 154 -10.88 -6.21 11.87
N ARG A 155 -11.34 -5.52 12.91
CA ARG A 155 -10.68 -5.49 14.22
C ARG A 155 -10.70 -6.86 14.90
N GLU A 156 -11.83 -7.57 14.88
CA GLU A 156 -11.92 -8.95 15.39
C GLU A 156 -10.93 -9.89 14.69
N ALA A 157 -10.75 -9.73 13.38
CA ALA A 157 -9.76 -10.48 12.62
C ALA A 157 -8.31 -10.13 13.00
N LEU A 158 -8.01 -8.85 13.24
CA LEU A 158 -6.68 -8.39 13.67
C LEU A 158 -6.30 -8.94 15.05
N GLU A 159 -7.27 -9.02 15.96
CA GLU A 159 -7.07 -9.45 17.35
C GLU A 159 -7.21 -10.98 17.56
N CYS A 160 -7.46 -11.75 16.50
CA CYS A 160 -7.67 -13.20 16.64
C CYS A 160 -6.36 -13.97 16.88
N ASP A 161 -6.49 -15.21 17.37
CA ASP A 161 -5.35 -16.09 17.68
C ASP A 161 -4.45 -16.33 16.46
N PHE A 162 -5.03 -16.47 15.26
CA PHE A 162 -4.26 -16.68 14.03
C PHE A 162 -3.33 -15.48 13.76
N VAL A 163 -3.86 -14.26 13.78
CA VAL A 163 -3.04 -13.06 13.54
C VAL A 163 -2.05 -12.86 14.68
N SER A 164 -2.47 -13.04 15.93
CA SER A 164 -1.57 -12.94 17.08
C SER A 164 -0.37 -13.89 16.99
N ALA A 165 -0.59 -15.13 16.51
CA ALA A 165 0.47 -16.11 16.32
C ALA A 165 1.45 -15.76 15.18
N HIS A 166 1.03 -14.97 14.19
CA HIS A 166 1.81 -14.72 12.96
C HIS A 166 2.21 -13.25 12.73
N LEU A 167 1.72 -12.31 13.55
CA LEU A 167 1.96 -10.87 13.34
C LEU A 167 3.45 -10.51 13.40
N HIS A 168 4.22 -11.22 14.22
CA HIS A 168 5.67 -11.06 14.32
C HIS A 168 6.39 -11.28 12.97
N GLU A 169 5.84 -12.14 12.10
CA GLU A 169 6.41 -12.41 10.76
C GLU A 169 6.26 -11.20 9.83
N TRP A 170 5.16 -10.43 9.98
CA TRP A 170 4.98 -9.17 9.26
C TRP A 170 5.86 -8.07 9.85
N ILE A 171 6.02 -8.04 11.18
CA ILE A 171 6.95 -7.13 11.84
C ILE A 171 8.37 -7.35 11.32
N ASP A 172 8.80 -8.61 11.11
CA ASP A 172 10.11 -8.91 10.52
C ASP A 172 10.31 -8.27 9.14
N LEU A 173 9.26 -8.19 8.32
CA LEU A 173 9.29 -7.58 6.99
C LEU A 173 9.39 -6.06 7.06
N ILE A 174 8.60 -5.45 7.93
CA ILE A 174 8.46 -3.98 7.96
C ILE A 174 9.53 -3.32 8.82
N PHE A 175 9.87 -3.91 9.97
CA PHE A 175 10.76 -3.31 10.96
C PHE A 175 11.92 -4.22 11.36
N GLY A 176 11.80 -5.54 11.21
CA GLY A 176 12.80 -6.49 11.69
C GLY A 176 13.84 -6.88 10.64
N TYR A 177 14.40 -8.09 10.80
CA TYR A 177 15.58 -8.53 10.06
C TYR A 177 15.35 -8.79 8.56
N LYS A 178 14.10 -8.94 8.10
CA LYS A 178 13.75 -9.13 6.68
C LYS A 178 13.50 -7.81 5.94
N GLN A 179 13.72 -6.66 6.59
CA GLN A 179 13.59 -5.35 5.95
C GLN A 179 14.73 -5.09 4.94
N GLN A 180 15.94 -5.58 5.21
CA GLN A 180 17.14 -5.32 4.41
C GLN A 180 18.06 -6.56 4.30
N GLY A 181 19.07 -6.48 3.43
CA GLY A 181 20.09 -7.52 3.27
C GLY A 181 19.58 -8.83 2.64
N PRO A 182 20.34 -9.94 2.77
CA PRO A 182 19.99 -11.22 2.16
C PRO A 182 18.61 -11.75 2.58
N ALA A 183 18.21 -11.52 3.84
CA ALA A 183 16.90 -11.93 4.34
C ALA A 183 15.74 -11.23 3.61
N ALA A 184 15.90 -9.95 3.25
CA ALA A 184 14.93 -9.24 2.43
C ALA A 184 14.85 -9.79 1.00
N VAL A 185 15.98 -10.20 0.42
CA VAL A 185 16.00 -10.82 -0.92
C VAL A 185 15.21 -12.12 -0.92
N GLU A 186 15.46 -13.00 0.06
CA GLU A 186 14.74 -14.28 0.19
C GLU A 186 13.25 -14.10 0.45
N ALA A 187 12.88 -13.09 1.25
CA ALA A 187 11.49 -12.73 1.53
C ALA A 187 10.80 -11.96 0.39
N VAL A 188 11.53 -11.61 -0.68
CA VAL A 188 11.05 -10.79 -1.81
C VAL A 188 10.59 -9.40 -1.31
N ASN A 189 11.35 -8.80 -0.41
CA ASN A 189 11.00 -7.60 0.36
C ASN A 189 11.99 -6.45 0.13
N VAL A 190 12.56 -6.35 -1.07
CA VAL A 190 13.54 -5.30 -1.42
C VAL A 190 12.82 -4.19 -2.18
N PHE A 191 12.82 -2.99 -1.62
CA PHE A 191 12.24 -1.81 -2.22
C PHE A 191 13.29 -1.00 -2.98
N HIS A 192 12.87 0.00 -3.75
CA HIS A 192 13.78 0.94 -4.41
C HIS A 192 14.72 1.59 -3.37
N HIS A 193 16.02 1.69 -3.69
CA HIS A 193 17.05 2.14 -2.74
C HIS A 193 16.76 3.53 -2.13
N LEU A 194 16.17 4.44 -2.92
CA LEU A 194 15.75 5.78 -2.47
C LEU A 194 14.71 5.80 -1.34
N PHE A 195 14.06 4.68 -1.04
CA PHE A 195 13.13 4.59 0.09
C PHE A 195 13.82 4.30 1.42
N TYR A 196 15.09 3.87 1.42
CA TYR A 196 15.83 3.55 2.64
C TYR A 196 16.61 4.76 3.17
N GLU A 197 16.57 4.95 4.48
CA GLU A 197 17.33 6.00 5.17
C GLU A 197 18.83 5.89 4.87
N GLY A 198 19.49 7.04 4.67
CA GLY A 198 20.95 7.11 4.48
C GLY A 198 21.46 6.65 3.10
N GLN A 199 20.60 6.22 2.18
CA GLN A 199 21.01 5.88 0.80
C GLN A 199 21.21 7.09 -0.11
N VAL A 200 20.75 8.27 0.31
CA VAL A 200 21.02 9.54 -0.38
C VAL A 200 21.51 10.58 0.62
N ASP A 201 22.69 11.12 0.36
CA ASP A 201 23.16 12.31 1.03
C ASP A 201 22.65 13.55 0.28
N ILE A 202 21.48 14.02 0.69
CA ILE A 202 20.82 15.19 0.09
C ILE A 202 21.68 16.46 0.22
N TYR A 203 22.56 16.54 1.22
CA TYR A 203 23.41 17.71 1.47
C TYR A 203 24.63 17.77 0.55
N ASN A 204 24.98 16.66 -0.10
CA ASN A 204 26.08 16.57 -1.05
C ASN A 204 25.62 16.60 -2.52
N ILE A 205 24.35 16.90 -2.79
CA ILE A 205 23.84 17.06 -4.15
C ILE A 205 24.13 18.50 -4.64
N ASN A 206 25.11 18.64 -5.53
CA ASN A 206 25.52 19.95 -6.07
C ASN A 206 24.57 20.54 -7.13
N ASP A 207 23.65 19.73 -7.67
CA ASP A 207 22.67 20.16 -8.66
C ASP A 207 21.32 20.45 -7.98
N PRO A 208 20.87 21.72 -7.92
CA PRO A 208 19.62 22.11 -7.27
C PRO A 208 18.37 21.41 -7.82
N LEU A 209 18.38 21.05 -9.12
CA LEU A 209 17.27 20.32 -9.74
C LEU A 209 17.24 18.87 -9.24
N LYS A 210 18.40 18.22 -9.16
CA LYS A 210 18.54 16.86 -8.64
C LYS A 210 18.22 16.80 -7.16
N GLU A 211 18.61 17.81 -6.39
CA GLU A 211 18.29 17.94 -4.96
C GLU A 211 16.77 18.04 -4.76
N THR A 212 16.12 18.99 -5.45
CA THR A 212 14.67 19.21 -5.38
C THR A 212 13.90 17.96 -5.80
N ALA A 213 14.31 17.30 -6.89
CA ALA A 213 13.68 16.08 -7.37
C ALA A 213 13.81 14.93 -6.36
N THR A 214 14.97 14.79 -5.72
CA THR A 214 15.23 13.73 -4.74
C THR A 214 14.44 13.95 -3.45
N ILE A 215 14.40 15.19 -2.94
CA ILE A 215 13.57 15.55 -1.78
C ILE A 215 12.09 15.33 -2.11
N GLY A 216 11.65 15.75 -3.31
CA GLY A 216 10.30 15.51 -3.79
C GLY A 216 9.95 14.02 -3.87
N PHE A 217 10.89 13.17 -4.29
CA PHE A 217 10.71 11.73 -4.32
C PHE A 217 10.53 11.15 -2.91
N ILE A 218 11.47 11.45 -2.01
CA ILE A 218 11.49 10.95 -0.63
C ILE A 218 10.22 11.36 0.13
N ASN A 219 9.72 12.58 -0.08
CA ASN A 219 8.55 13.07 0.62
C ASN A 219 7.22 12.51 0.11
N ASN A 220 7.14 12.12 -1.17
CA ASN A 220 5.86 11.78 -1.80
C ASN A 220 5.68 10.29 -2.14
N PHE A 221 6.77 9.54 -2.31
CA PHE A 221 6.68 8.17 -2.85
C PHE A 221 6.89 7.07 -1.79
N GLY A 222 7.24 7.44 -0.56
CA GLY A 222 7.31 6.53 0.59
C GLY A 222 8.69 6.52 1.25
N GLN A 223 8.74 6.06 2.49
CA GLN A 223 9.95 5.91 3.28
C GLN A 223 9.86 4.61 4.09
N ILE A 224 10.91 3.80 4.01
CA ILE A 224 11.05 2.60 4.83
C ILE A 224 11.23 3.06 6.28
N PRO A 225 10.43 2.53 7.23
CA PRO A 225 10.59 2.89 8.63
C PRO A 225 11.94 2.40 9.16
N LYS A 226 12.42 3.02 10.23
CA LYS A 226 13.65 2.59 10.90
C LYS A 226 13.55 1.13 11.33
N GLN A 227 14.60 0.36 11.07
CA GLN A 227 14.74 -1.01 11.54
C GLN A 227 14.88 -1.05 13.08
N VAL A 228 14.22 -2.00 13.75
CA VAL A 228 14.20 -2.17 15.22
C VAL A 228 14.61 -3.57 15.65
#